data_AF-A0A5P2DSQ2-F1
#
_entry.id   AF-A0A5P2DSQ2-F1
#
_cell.length_a   1.000
_cell.length_b   1.000
_cell.length_c   1.000
_cell.angle_alpha   90.00
_cell.angle_beta   90.00
_cell.angle_gamma   90.00
#
_symmetry.space_group_name_H-M   'P 1'
#
loop_
_entity.id
_entity.type
_entity.pdbx_description
1 polymer ?
#
loop_
_entity_poly.entity_id
_entity_poly.type
_entity_poly.pdbx_seq_one_letter_code
_entity_poly.pdbx_strand_id
1 'polypeptide(L)'
;MTQDEDRRLSAGRASRRVAHGWATAATVLLLTSCGPADDPKGAAAPSAPVSASASASATASSAPIGPGEVRIGGEVDKPYTITLADLRKLPQAEASVEFVSAKGDQKHTYQGVLLHEVLKAAQPRFDQSKKNGQLRGVVAATGGGDYRAVFAWAEIDPGFAKSQVLLAVSEDGTAFEDSAGPRLVVPQDTRGGRYVSELNQLWVGTVDPVVDGGR
;
A
#
# COMPACT_ATOMS: atom_id res chain seq x y z
N MET A 1 10.35 -18.87 -46.31
CA MET A 1 10.98 -20.18 -46.10
C MET A 1 11.56 -20.17 -44.69
N THR A 2 10.93 -20.63 -43.63
CA THR A 2 9.66 -21.33 -43.43
C THR A 2 9.27 -21.11 -41.97
N GLN A 3 8.11 -20.49 -41.72
CA GLN A 3 7.37 -20.64 -40.47
C GLN A 3 6.64 -22.00 -40.59
N ASP A 4 7.12 -23.09 -39.99
CA ASP A 4 6.32 -24.34 -39.94
C ASP A 4 6.71 -25.40 -38.89
N GLU A 5 7.58 -25.12 -37.91
CA GLU A 5 7.86 -26.08 -36.83
C GLU A 5 7.97 -25.28 -35.53
N ASP A 6 6.90 -25.06 -34.77
CA ASP A 6 6.55 -25.95 -33.66
C ASP A 6 5.07 -25.79 -33.27
N ARG A 7 4.19 -25.89 -34.26
CA ARG A 7 2.73 -25.99 -34.08
C ARG A 7 2.28 -27.40 -33.63
N ARG A 8 3.09 -28.09 -32.83
CA ARG A 8 2.79 -29.44 -32.34
C ARG A 8 3.17 -29.56 -30.88
N LEU A 9 2.34 -29.06 -29.98
CA LEU A 9 2.14 -29.60 -28.62
C LEU A 9 0.82 -29.02 -28.07
N SER A 10 -0.27 -29.32 -28.79
CA SER A 10 -1.64 -29.25 -28.26
C SER A 10 -2.13 -30.68 -28.11
N ALA A 11 -2.25 -31.16 -26.87
CA ALA A 11 -3.04 -32.33 -26.52
C ALA A 11 -3.43 -32.23 -25.05
N GLY A 12 -4.73 -32.22 -24.81
CA GLY A 12 -5.33 -31.81 -23.55
C GLY A 12 -5.10 -32.74 -22.38
N ARG A 13 -5.39 -32.23 -21.19
CA ARG A 13 -6.00 -33.05 -20.15
C ARG A 13 -7.06 -32.27 -19.41
N ALA A 14 -8.29 -32.77 -19.59
CA ALA A 14 -9.50 -32.27 -19.00
C ALA A 14 -9.50 -32.45 -17.46
N SER A 15 -10.03 -31.41 -16.81
CA SER A 15 -10.98 -31.43 -15.70
C SER A 15 -11.02 -32.66 -14.78
N ARG A 16 -10.73 -32.43 -13.49
CA ARG A 16 -11.46 -33.10 -12.40
C ARG A 16 -11.90 -32.06 -11.39
N ARG A 17 -13.15 -31.62 -11.52
CA ARG A 17 -13.92 -31.05 -10.42
C ARG A 17 -14.24 -32.18 -9.47
N VAL A 18 -13.94 -32.01 -8.18
CA VAL A 18 -14.47 -32.85 -7.13
C VAL A 18 -15.45 -32.00 -6.34
N ALA A 19 -16.73 -32.26 -6.57
CA ALA A 19 -17.83 -31.82 -5.72
C ALA A 19 -18.09 -32.92 -4.69
N HIS A 20 -18.09 -32.56 -3.42
CA HIS A 20 -18.80 -33.25 -2.34
C HIS A 20 -19.49 -32.12 -1.56
N GLY A 21 -20.81 -32.06 -1.39
CA GLY A 21 -21.74 -33.16 -1.25
C GLY A 21 -22.25 -33.15 0.18
N TRP A 22 -23.38 -32.46 0.36
CA TRP A 22 -24.45 -32.61 1.37
C TRP A 22 -24.11 -32.87 2.85
N ALA A 23 -24.76 -32.11 3.74
CA ALA A 23 -25.78 -32.66 4.62
C ALA A 23 -26.61 -31.55 5.30
N THR A 24 -27.91 -31.63 5.06
CA THR A 24 -29.03 -31.00 5.76
C THR A 24 -29.37 -31.71 7.08
N ALA A 25 -30.29 -31.09 7.83
CA ALA A 25 -31.07 -31.57 8.98
C ALA A 25 -30.54 -31.07 10.35
N ALA A 26 -31.37 -30.70 11.33
CA ALA A 26 -32.74 -31.11 11.58
C ALA A 26 -33.57 -30.04 12.31
N THR A 27 -34.87 -30.18 12.12
CA THR A 27 -36.03 -29.45 12.65
C THR A 27 -36.42 -29.94 14.06
N VAL A 28 -37.40 -29.24 14.65
CA VAL A 28 -38.37 -29.61 15.72
C VAL A 28 -37.77 -29.57 17.15
N LEU A 29 -38.41 -29.04 18.21
CA LEU A 29 -39.82 -29.15 18.60
C LEU A 29 -40.25 -28.02 19.57
N LEU A 30 -41.49 -27.54 19.38
CA LEU A 30 -42.20 -26.65 20.28
C LEU A 30 -42.52 -27.32 21.62
N LEU A 31 -42.47 -26.56 22.71
CA LEU A 31 -43.33 -26.75 23.87
C LEU A 31 -44.01 -25.44 24.22
N THR A 32 -45.30 -25.42 23.92
CA THR A 32 -46.32 -24.49 24.39
C THR A 32 -46.55 -24.65 25.89
N SER A 33 -46.54 -23.56 26.65
CA SER A 33 -47.34 -23.47 27.88
C SER A 33 -48.06 -22.12 27.95
N CYS A 34 -49.38 -22.20 28.15
CA CYS A 34 -50.32 -21.10 28.25
C CYS A 34 -50.48 -20.69 29.72
N GLY A 35 -50.56 -19.38 30.01
CA GLY A 35 -50.87 -18.82 31.33
C GLY A 35 -51.30 -17.35 31.20
N PRO A 36 -52.33 -16.89 31.94
CA PRO A 36 -53.15 -15.74 31.56
C PRO A 36 -52.61 -14.36 31.98
N ALA A 37 -53.23 -13.36 31.36
CA ALA A 37 -52.95 -11.93 31.42
C ALA A 37 -53.33 -11.25 32.74
N ASP A 38 -52.49 -10.30 33.16
CA ASP A 38 -52.84 -9.15 33.98
C ASP A 38 -52.00 -7.95 33.51
N ASP A 39 -52.67 -6.96 32.91
CA ASP A 39 -52.10 -5.63 32.61
C ASP A 39 -52.12 -4.76 33.87
N PRO A 40 -51.01 -4.05 34.17
CA PRO A 40 -51.15 -2.60 34.28
C PRO A 40 -49.95 -1.83 33.69
N LYS A 41 -50.29 -1.01 32.68
CA LYS A 41 -49.93 0.40 32.50
C LYS A 41 -48.87 0.98 33.47
N GLY A 42 -47.69 1.30 32.93
CA GLY A 42 -47.02 2.58 33.21
C GLY A 42 -45.59 2.54 33.74
N ALA A 43 -44.68 2.97 32.86
CA ALA A 43 -43.48 3.77 33.14
C ALA A 43 -42.15 3.05 33.51
N ALA A 44 -41.20 3.25 32.59
CA ALA A 44 -39.74 3.39 32.75
C ALA A 44 -38.93 2.15 33.15
N ALA A 45 -38.51 1.38 32.14
CA ALA A 45 -37.37 0.47 32.23
C ALA A 45 -36.04 1.25 32.31
N PRO A 46 -35.05 0.80 33.10
CA PRO A 46 -33.73 1.40 33.18
C PRO A 46 -32.94 1.14 31.89
N SER A 47 -32.43 2.22 31.29
CA SER A 47 -31.58 2.19 30.10
C SER A 47 -30.34 1.33 30.32
N ALA A 48 -30.16 0.32 29.48
CA ALA A 48 -28.92 -0.44 29.38
C ALA A 48 -27.75 0.52 29.08
N PRO A 49 -26.54 0.29 29.65
CA PRO A 49 -25.40 1.11 29.32
C PRO A 49 -25.00 0.83 27.87
N VAL A 50 -25.02 1.88 27.05
CA VAL A 50 -24.38 1.88 25.74
C VAL A 50 -22.90 1.57 25.94
N SER A 51 -22.45 0.40 25.47
CA SER A 51 -21.03 0.09 25.38
C SER A 51 -20.37 1.11 24.46
N ALA A 52 -19.65 2.05 25.05
CA ALA A 52 -18.75 2.93 24.33
C ALA A 52 -17.65 2.07 23.70
N SER A 53 -17.71 1.90 22.38
CA SER A 53 -16.62 1.33 21.60
C SER A 53 -15.42 2.27 21.76
N ALA A 54 -14.41 1.81 22.50
CA ALA A 54 -13.16 2.54 22.63
C ALA A 54 -12.48 2.56 21.26
N SER A 55 -12.50 3.73 20.63
CA SER A 55 -11.71 4.00 19.43
C SER A 55 -10.24 3.87 19.81
N ALA A 56 -9.61 2.76 19.44
CA ALA A 56 -8.18 2.57 19.58
C ALA A 56 -7.50 3.54 18.59
N SER A 57 -7.18 4.74 19.06
CA SER A 57 -6.23 5.61 18.39
C SER A 57 -4.93 4.84 18.24
N ALA A 58 -4.65 4.38 17.03
CA ALA A 58 -3.37 3.82 16.66
C ALA A 58 -2.31 4.87 16.97
N THR A 59 -1.61 4.71 18.09
CA THR A 59 -0.51 5.57 18.46
C THR A 59 0.59 5.30 17.44
N ALA A 60 0.79 6.22 16.49
CA ALA A 60 1.89 6.14 15.56
C ALA A 60 3.17 6.04 16.38
N SER A 61 3.93 4.97 16.19
CA SER A 61 5.21 4.76 16.89
C SER A 61 6.12 5.96 16.61
N SER A 62 6.32 6.79 17.62
CA SER A 62 7.14 8.01 17.56
C SER A 62 8.61 7.73 17.88
N ALA A 63 9.06 6.49 17.70
CA ALA A 63 10.47 6.16 17.89
C ALA A 63 11.33 7.06 16.98
N PRO A 64 12.49 7.53 17.44
CA PRO A 64 13.43 8.23 16.57
C PRO A 64 13.85 7.30 15.43
N ILE A 65 14.01 7.86 14.23
CA ILE A 65 14.48 7.14 13.04
C ILE A 65 16.01 7.26 13.00
N GLY A 66 16.72 6.15 12.83
CA GLY A 66 18.17 6.13 12.70
C GLY A 66 18.65 6.62 11.32
N PRO A 67 19.95 6.97 11.17
CA PRO A 67 20.53 7.25 9.86
C PRO A 67 20.29 6.08 8.89
N GLY A 68 19.89 6.39 7.65
CA GLY A 68 19.63 5.39 6.61
C GLY A 68 18.39 4.53 6.82
N GLU A 69 17.60 4.77 7.88
CA GLU A 69 16.33 4.08 8.10
C GLU A 69 15.18 4.82 7.40
N VAL A 70 14.29 4.05 6.79
CA VAL A 70 13.02 4.54 6.23
C VAL A 70 11.88 3.87 6.97
N ARG A 71 11.00 4.67 7.57
CA ARG A 71 9.76 4.19 8.19
C ARG A 71 8.64 4.15 7.16
N ILE A 72 7.99 3.01 7.02
CA ILE A 72 6.82 2.80 6.17
C ILE A 72 5.59 2.61 7.04
N GLY A 73 4.55 3.43 6.81
CA GLY A 73 3.32 3.38 7.59
C GLY A 73 2.13 4.03 6.91
N GLY A 74 1.13 4.38 7.73
CA GLY A 74 -0.15 4.93 7.28
C GLY A 74 -1.26 3.88 7.26
N GLU A 75 -2.13 3.93 6.25
CA GLU A 75 -3.22 2.97 6.04
C GLU A 75 -2.69 1.65 5.45
N VAL A 76 -1.92 0.93 6.25
CA VAL A 76 -1.27 -0.34 5.88
C VAL A 76 -1.48 -1.38 6.97
N ASP A 77 -1.52 -2.68 6.61
CA ASP A 77 -1.68 -3.76 7.59
C ASP A 77 -0.35 -4.11 8.30
N LYS A 78 0.78 -3.90 7.63
CA LYS A 78 2.13 -4.23 8.12
C LYS A 78 3.06 -3.03 8.05
N PRO A 79 2.93 -2.04 8.96
CA PRO A 79 3.92 -0.97 9.05
C PRO A 79 5.28 -1.57 9.45
N TYR A 80 6.36 -1.06 8.86
CA TYR A 80 7.71 -1.55 9.12
C TYR A 80 8.76 -0.46 8.88
N THR A 81 9.97 -0.69 9.39
CA THR A 81 11.15 0.14 9.08
C THR A 81 12.11 -0.70 8.27
N ILE A 82 12.75 -0.11 7.26
CA ILE A 82 13.79 -0.74 6.45
C ILE A 82 15.06 0.11 6.48
N THR A 83 16.22 -0.54 6.57
CA THR A 83 17.52 0.13 6.54
C THR A 83 18.05 0.23 5.10
N LEU A 84 18.95 1.19 4.86
CA LEU A 84 19.68 1.29 3.58
C LEU A 84 20.44 -0.01 3.26
N ALA A 85 21.01 -0.66 4.27
CA ALA A 85 21.67 -1.94 4.14
C ALA A 85 20.73 -3.07 3.71
N ASP A 86 19.48 -3.08 4.18
CA ASP A 86 18.48 -4.07 3.77
C ASP A 86 17.91 -3.77 2.38
N LEU A 87 17.73 -2.49 2.02
CA LEU A 87 17.33 -2.10 0.66
C LEU A 87 18.29 -2.64 -0.40
N ARG A 88 19.60 -2.65 -0.13
CA ARG A 88 20.62 -3.20 -1.03
C ARG A 88 20.51 -4.70 -1.26
N LYS A 89 19.86 -5.43 -0.36
CA LYS A 89 19.66 -6.89 -0.47
C LYS A 89 18.43 -7.25 -1.29
N LEU A 90 17.55 -6.29 -1.54
CA LEU A 90 16.36 -6.48 -2.37
C LEU A 90 16.70 -6.45 -3.87
N PRO A 91 15.81 -6.94 -4.75
CA PRO A 91 16.00 -6.82 -6.19
C PRO A 91 16.21 -5.36 -6.62
N GLN A 92 17.35 -5.10 -7.26
CA GLN A 92 17.70 -3.76 -7.74
C GLN A 92 17.16 -3.52 -9.15
N ALA A 93 16.73 -2.29 -9.39
CA ALA A 93 16.43 -1.71 -10.69
C ALA A 93 17.36 -0.52 -10.93
N GLU A 94 17.63 -0.23 -12.20
CA GLU A 94 18.46 0.89 -12.63
C GLU A 94 17.63 1.88 -13.44
N ALA A 95 17.89 3.17 -13.28
CA ALA A 95 17.30 4.23 -14.11
C ALA A 95 18.34 5.31 -14.43
N SER A 96 18.54 5.57 -15.73
CA SER A 96 19.22 6.77 -16.20
C SER A 96 18.21 7.91 -16.32
N VAL A 97 18.54 9.07 -15.76
CA VAL A 97 17.64 10.22 -15.69
C VAL A 97 18.32 11.49 -16.20
N GLU A 98 17.52 12.36 -16.79
CA GLU A 98 17.90 13.71 -17.18
C GLU A 98 16.84 14.68 -16.63
N PHE A 99 17.26 15.67 -15.83
CA PHE A 99 16.33 16.60 -15.19
C PHE A 99 16.98 17.96 -14.92
N VAL A 100 16.16 18.99 -14.77
CA VAL A 100 16.61 20.33 -14.39
C VAL A 100 16.56 20.51 -12.87
N SER A 101 17.63 21.05 -12.30
CA SER A 101 17.74 21.42 -10.89
C SER A 101 18.14 22.89 -10.72
N ALA A 102 18.26 23.36 -9.48
CA ALA A 102 18.84 24.68 -9.19
C ALA A 102 20.30 24.81 -9.68
N LYS A 103 21.00 23.70 -9.91
CA LYS A 103 22.37 23.65 -10.44
C LYS A 103 22.41 23.55 -11.98
N GLY A 104 21.26 23.67 -12.65
CA GLY A 104 21.13 23.48 -14.09
C GLY A 104 20.75 22.04 -14.47
N ASP A 105 21.04 21.67 -15.70
CA ASP A 105 20.76 20.35 -16.26
C ASP A 105 21.60 19.29 -15.55
N GLN A 106 20.96 18.20 -15.15
CA GLN A 106 21.58 17.07 -14.45
C GLN A 106 21.37 15.80 -15.26
N LYS A 107 22.36 14.90 -15.21
CA LYS A 107 22.29 13.58 -15.83
C LYS A 107 23.01 12.58 -14.94
N HIS A 108 22.28 11.56 -14.51
CA HIS A 108 22.76 10.57 -13.56
C HIS A 108 22.17 9.19 -13.86
N THR A 109 22.84 8.15 -13.39
CA THR A 109 22.30 6.79 -13.30
C THR A 109 22.12 6.41 -11.84
N TYR A 110 20.91 6.03 -11.48
CA TYR A 110 20.57 5.59 -10.13
C TYR A 110 20.29 4.09 -10.11
N GLN A 111 20.69 3.41 -9.04
CA GLN A 111 20.23 2.05 -8.74
C GLN A 111 19.50 2.02 -7.40
N GLY A 112 18.46 1.20 -7.31
CA GLY A 112 17.64 1.09 -6.12
C GLY A 112 16.49 0.10 -6.26
N VAL A 113 15.62 0.11 -5.27
CA VAL A 113 14.42 -0.75 -5.25
C VAL A 113 13.24 0.02 -5.81
N LEU A 114 12.35 -0.63 -6.56
CA LEU A 114 11.09 0.00 -7.00
C LEU A 114 10.27 0.41 -5.78
N LEU A 115 9.83 1.68 -5.73
CA LEU A 115 9.04 2.21 -4.62
C LEU A 115 7.77 1.39 -4.38
N HIS A 116 7.14 0.95 -5.46
CA HIS A 116 5.95 0.09 -5.40
C HIS A 116 6.21 -1.21 -4.64
N GLU A 117 7.33 -1.89 -4.86
CA GLU A 117 7.63 -3.15 -4.17
C GLU A 117 7.89 -2.93 -2.68
N VAL A 118 8.56 -1.83 -2.31
CA VAL A 118 8.75 -1.43 -0.91
C VAL A 118 7.39 -1.19 -0.23
N LEU A 119 6.49 -0.44 -0.85
CA LEU A 119 5.19 -0.12 -0.24
C LEU A 119 4.22 -1.29 -0.25
N LYS A 120 4.24 -2.13 -1.29
CA LYS A 120 3.42 -3.34 -1.39
C LYS A 120 3.71 -4.32 -0.26
N ALA A 121 4.96 -4.42 0.20
CA ALA A 121 5.33 -5.24 1.36
C ALA A 121 4.61 -4.81 2.65
N ALA A 122 4.24 -3.52 2.78
CA ALA A 122 3.46 -3.02 3.92
C ALA A 122 1.98 -3.44 3.88
N GLN A 123 1.49 -4.00 2.76
CA GLN A 123 0.09 -4.35 2.54
C GLN A 123 -0.86 -3.15 2.71
N PRO A 124 -0.88 -2.20 1.76
CA PRO A 124 -1.80 -1.06 1.78
C PRO A 124 -3.27 -1.48 1.85
N ARG A 125 -4.04 -0.81 2.70
CA ARG A 125 -5.46 -1.09 2.94
C ARG A 125 -6.37 -0.35 1.97
N PHE A 126 -6.27 -0.69 0.69
CA PHE A 126 -7.20 -0.18 -0.31
C PHE A 126 -8.54 -0.92 -0.26
N ASP A 127 -9.63 -0.19 -0.47
CA ASP A 127 -10.99 -0.76 -0.47
C ASP A 127 -11.19 -1.70 -1.67
N GLN A 128 -11.14 -3.00 -1.41
CA GLN A 128 -11.32 -4.04 -2.42
C GLN A 128 -12.77 -4.22 -2.88
N SER A 129 -13.75 -3.66 -2.14
CA SER A 129 -15.16 -3.68 -2.56
C SER A 129 -15.43 -2.70 -3.71
N LYS A 130 -14.58 -1.68 -3.85
CA LYS A 130 -14.62 -0.72 -4.95
C LYS A 130 -13.77 -1.23 -6.12
N LYS A 131 -14.34 -1.20 -7.33
CA LYS A 131 -13.56 -1.44 -8.55
C LYS A 131 -12.39 -0.45 -8.59
N ASN A 132 -11.17 -1.00 -8.72
CA ASN A 132 -9.92 -0.25 -8.72
C ASN A 132 -9.75 0.68 -7.49
N GLY A 133 -10.10 0.20 -6.28
CA GLY A 133 -9.99 0.97 -5.03
C GLY A 133 -8.62 1.63 -4.82
N GLN A 134 -7.54 0.97 -5.23
CA GLN A 134 -6.16 1.46 -5.15
C GLN A 134 -5.90 2.76 -5.92
N LEU A 135 -6.74 3.12 -6.89
CA LEU A 135 -6.60 4.39 -7.63
C LEU A 135 -6.88 5.63 -6.76
N ARG A 136 -7.41 5.44 -5.55
CA ARG A 136 -7.59 6.49 -4.53
C ARG A 136 -6.39 6.58 -3.58
N GLY A 137 -5.42 5.68 -3.73
CA GLY A 137 -4.24 5.62 -2.90
C GLY A 137 -3.30 6.80 -3.15
N VAL A 138 -2.76 7.34 -2.06
CA VAL A 138 -1.78 8.41 -2.05
C VAL A 138 -0.58 7.98 -1.23
N VAL A 139 0.61 8.34 -1.70
CA VAL A 139 1.88 8.12 -1.03
C VAL A 139 2.51 9.47 -0.75
N ALA A 140 2.85 9.74 0.51
CA ALA A 140 3.67 10.89 0.90
C ALA A 140 5.07 10.41 1.28
N ALA A 141 6.08 10.97 0.63
CA ALA A 141 7.49 10.72 0.89
C ALA A 141 8.08 11.92 1.64
N THR A 142 8.75 11.69 2.78
CA THR A 142 9.42 12.71 3.58
C THR A 142 10.90 12.41 3.70
N GLY A 143 11.74 13.42 3.51
CA GLY A 143 13.19 13.34 3.63
C GLY A 143 13.79 14.38 4.56
N GLY A 144 15.03 14.77 4.29
CA GLY A 144 15.80 15.71 5.10
C GLY A 144 15.04 16.99 5.45
N GLY A 145 15.19 17.43 6.70
CA GLY A 145 14.37 18.51 7.27
C GLY A 145 12.91 18.08 7.36
N ASP A 146 12.08 18.62 6.49
CA ASP A 146 10.65 18.31 6.35
C ASP A 146 10.21 18.25 4.88
N TYR A 147 11.16 18.09 3.95
CA TYR A 147 10.88 18.09 2.52
C TYR A 147 9.95 16.95 2.14
N ARG A 148 8.88 17.25 1.40
CA ARG A 148 7.84 16.29 1.04
C ARG A 148 7.50 16.31 -0.43
N ALA A 149 7.32 15.12 -0.98
CA ALA A 149 6.72 14.89 -2.29
C ALA A 149 5.56 13.90 -2.16
N VAL A 150 4.57 14.02 -3.05
CA VAL A 150 3.37 13.17 -3.06
C VAL A 150 3.23 12.49 -4.41
N PHE A 151 2.75 11.25 -4.38
CA PHE A 151 2.47 10.43 -5.54
C PHE A 151 1.09 9.80 -5.40
N ALA A 152 0.34 9.69 -6.50
CA ALA A 152 -0.76 8.75 -6.54
C ALA A 152 -0.21 7.32 -6.60
N TRP A 153 -0.92 6.36 -5.99
CA TRP A 153 -0.53 4.94 -6.07
C TRP A 153 -0.40 4.45 -7.52
N ALA A 154 -1.29 4.93 -8.39
CA ALA A 154 -1.29 4.61 -9.81
C ALA A 154 -0.03 5.06 -10.56
N GLU A 155 0.70 6.06 -10.06
CA GLU A 155 1.97 6.51 -10.64
C GLU A 155 3.13 5.55 -10.37
N ILE A 156 2.98 4.60 -9.45
CA ILE A 156 4.05 3.65 -9.10
C ILE A 156 3.64 2.20 -9.34
N ASP A 157 2.33 1.93 -9.46
CA ASP A 157 1.80 0.62 -9.76
C ASP A 157 2.09 0.22 -11.22
N PRO A 158 2.84 -0.88 -11.47
CA PRO A 158 3.18 -1.33 -12.82
C PRO A 158 1.95 -1.78 -13.65
N GLY A 159 0.81 -2.01 -13.01
CA GLY A 159 -0.46 -2.25 -13.68
C GLY A 159 -1.12 -1.01 -14.29
N PHE A 160 -0.64 0.20 -13.97
CA PHE A 160 -1.22 1.47 -14.42
C PHE A 160 -0.21 2.37 -15.13
N ALA A 161 0.97 2.56 -14.56
CA ALA A 161 2.01 3.41 -15.12
C ALA A 161 3.27 2.60 -15.44
N LYS A 162 4.04 3.09 -16.42
CA LYS A 162 5.33 2.51 -16.81
C LYS A 162 6.52 3.12 -16.05
N SER A 163 6.23 4.00 -15.09
CA SER A 163 7.21 4.75 -14.30
C SER A 163 7.96 3.84 -13.34
N GLN A 164 9.28 3.95 -13.33
CA GLN A 164 10.17 3.22 -12.44
C GLN A 164 10.61 4.14 -11.30
N VAL A 165 9.68 4.57 -10.45
CA VAL A 165 10.03 5.37 -9.28
C VAL A 165 10.89 4.51 -8.35
N LEU A 166 12.12 4.93 -8.11
CA LEU A 166 13.09 4.19 -7.31
C LEU A 166 13.22 4.79 -5.92
N LEU A 167 13.45 3.91 -4.96
CA LEU A 167 14.14 4.20 -3.72
C LEU A 167 15.63 3.87 -3.94
N ALA A 168 16.38 4.85 -4.41
CA ALA A 168 17.77 4.73 -4.82
C ALA A 168 18.72 4.55 -3.63
N VAL A 169 19.71 3.68 -3.81
CA VAL A 169 20.76 3.35 -2.83
C VAL A 169 22.17 3.69 -3.35
N SER A 170 22.28 4.09 -4.63
CA SER A 170 23.50 4.56 -5.27
C SER A 170 23.21 5.52 -6.42
N GLU A 171 24.19 6.37 -6.72
CA GLU A 171 24.20 7.33 -7.84
C GLU A 171 25.54 7.21 -8.57
N ASP A 172 25.50 7.07 -9.89
CA ASP A 172 26.66 6.96 -10.77
C ASP A 172 27.69 5.90 -10.31
N GLY A 173 27.16 4.75 -9.86
CA GLY A 173 27.95 3.64 -9.32
C GLY A 173 28.51 3.85 -7.91
N THR A 174 28.26 5.00 -7.29
CA THR A 174 28.68 5.31 -5.92
C THR A 174 27.53 5.03 -4.95
N ALA A 175 27.76 4.12 -4.00
CA ALA A 175 26.77 3.80 -2.97
C ALA A 175 26.59 4.97 -1.98
N PHE A 176 25.36 5.18 -1.51
CA PHE A 176 25.09 6.20 -0.50
C PHE A 176 25.57 5.78 0.89
N GLU A 177 26.07 6.70 1.70
CA GLU A 177 26.34 6.41 3.10
C GLU A 177 25.04 6.49 3.93
N ASP A 178 24.98 5.84 5.09
CA ASP A 178 23.78 5.86 5.94
C ASP A 178 23.38 7.29 6.36
N SER A 179 24.35 8.20 6.50
CA SER A 179 24.08 9.61 6.79
C SER A 179 23.34 10.34 5.66
N ALA A 180 23.56 9.93 4.41
CA ALA A 180 22.86 10.48 3.25
C ALA A 180 21.49 9.80 3.02
N GLY A 181 21.36 8.56 3.48
CA GLY A 181 20.15 7.75 3.34
C GLY A 181 19.79 7.45 1.89
N PRO A 182 18.67 6.73 1.66
CA PRO A 182 18.17 6.52 0.31
C PRO A 182 17.55 7.80 -0.27
N ARG A 183 17.53 7.89 -1.59
CA ARG A 183 16.92 9.00 -2.34
C ARG A 183 15.77 8.51 -3.20
N LEU A 184 14.66 9.25 -3.23
CA LEU A 184 13.62 9.05 -4.24
C LEU A 184 14.10 9.52 -5.60
N VAL A 185 13.90 8.71 -6.62
CA VAL A 185 14.23 9.01 -8.01
C VAL A 185 13.00 8.79 -8.87
N VAL A 186 12.68 9.77 -9.69
CA VAL A 186 11.41 9.85 -10.42
C VAL A 186 11.74 10.04 -11.91
N PRO A 187 12.05 8.97 -12.66
CA PRO A 187 12.65 9.09 -13.99
C PRO A 187 11.81 9.84 -15.02
N GLN A 188 10.48 9.81 -14.87
CA GLN A 188 9.56 10.53 -15.76
C GLN A 188 9.51 12.05 -15.53
N ASP A 189 10.11 12.56 -14.46
CA ASP A 189 10.05 13.99 -14.14
C ASP A 189 11.15 14.76 -14.87
N THR A 190 10.78 15.91 -15.44
CA THR A 190 11.73 16.84 -16.09
C THR A 190 12.45 17.74 -15.08
N ARG A 191 12.00 17.77 -13.82
CA ARG A 191 12.59 18.56 -12.73
C ARG A 191 12.83 17.69 -11.50
N GLY A 192 13.91 17.96 -10.78
CA GLY A 192 14.31 17.21 -9.59
C GLY A 192 13.43 17.43 -8.35
N GLY A 193 12.29 18.12 -8.45
CA GLY A 193 11.48 18.50 -7.28
C GLY A 193 10.86 17.34 -6.52
N ARG A 194 10.70 16.16 -7.14
CA ARG A 194 10.23 14.95 -6.44
C ARG A 194 11.36 14.01 -6.03
N TYR A 195 12.62 14.43 -6.20
CA TYR A 195 13.80 13.65 -5.83
C TYR A 195 14.15 13.89 -4.36
N VAL A 196 13.37 13.26 -3.48
CA VAL A 196 13.49 13.44 -2.02
C VAL A 196 14.79 12.81 -1.53
N SER A 197 15.73 13.63 -1.06
CA SER A 197 17.00 13.19 -0.46
C SER A 197 16.84 12.92 1.03
N GLU A 198 17.74 12.11 1.61
CA GLU A 198 17.69 11.72 3.04
C GLU A 198 16.31 11.18 3.42
N LEU A 199 15.72 10.34 2.54
CA LEU A 199 14.37 9.84 2.76
C LEU A 199 14.34 9.05 4.06
N ASN A 200 13.40 9.40 4.93
CA ASN A 200 13.24 8.78 6.24
C ASN A 200 11.81 8.27 6.49
N GLN A 201 10.81 8.72 5.71
CA GLN A 201 9.44 8.28 5.90
C GLN A 201 8.67 8.12 4.58
N LEU A 202 7.92 7.04 4.49
CA LEU A 202 6.90 6.79 3.49
C LEU A 202 5.56 6.54 4.20
N TRP A 203 4.55 7.31 3.81
CA TRP A 203 3.21 7.18 4.35
C TRP A 203 2.22 6.88 3.22
N VAL A 204 1.37 5.87 3.42
CA VAL A 204 0.29 5.53 2.49
C VAL A 204 -1.04 5.94 3.11
N GLY A 205 -1.92 6.51 2.30
CA GLY A 205 -3.31 6.76 2.68
C GLY A 205 -4.25 6.67 1.49
N THR A 206 -5.53 6.96 1.74
CA THR A 206 -6.54 7.03 0.70
C THR A 206 -7.24 8.39 0.71
N VAL A 207 -7.58 8.88 -0.48
CA VAL A 207 -8.43 10.07 -0.64
C VAL A 207 -9.83 9.59 -0.98
N ASP A 208 -10.70 9.53 0.01
CA ASP A 208 -12.08 9.08 -0.16
C ASP A 208 -13.15 9.93 0.59
N PRO A 209 -12.98 11.26 0.82
CA PRO A 209 -14.14 12.04 1.22
C PRO A 209 -15.10 12.19 0.03
N VAL A 210 -16.40 12.05 0.31
CA VAL A 210 -17.43 12.69 -0.52
C VAL A 210 -17.03 14.16 -0.61
N VAL A 211 -16.66 14.62 -1.80
CA VAL A 211 -16.50 16.06 -2.03
C VAL A 211 -17.85 16.67 -1.69
N ASP A 212 -17.89 17.66 -0.79
CA ASP A 212 -19.13 18.27 -0.32
C ASP A 212 -20.12 18.47 -1.49
N GLY A 213 -21.28 17.81 -1.42
CA GLY A 213 -22.33 17.86 -2.46
C GLY A 213 -22.34 16.71 -3.49
N GLY A 214 -21.43 15.74 -3.42
CA GLY A 214 -21.45 14.54 -4.26
C GLY A 214 -22.43 13.48 -3.74
N ARG A 215 -23.58 13.36 -4.40
CA ARG A 215 -24.59 12.32 -4.13
C ARG A 215 -24.16 10.95 -4.62
#